data_AF-A0A3M7CWC1-F1
#
_entry.id   AF-A0A3M7CWC1-F1
#
_cell.length_a   1.000
_cell.length_b   1.000
_cell.length_c   1.000
_cell.angle_alpha   90.00
_cell.angle_beta   90.00
_cell.angle_gamma   90.00
#
_symmetry.space_group_name_H-M   'P 1'
#
loop_
_entity.id
_entity.type
_entity.pdbx_description
1 polymer ?
#
loop_
_entity_poly.entity_id
_entity_poly.type
_entity_poly.pdbx_seq_one_letter_code
_entity_poly.pdbx_strand_id
1 'polypeptide(L)'
;MSSYNIVVFAGDHCGPEVTAEGLKILRAIEKSSDDIKFSFQEHNLGGASIDATGEPLTDEALNAAKNADAVLLGAIGGPKWGTGKVRPEQGILKLRKEMGTYGNLRPCFFASESLVEQSPLKAEVCKGTNFNIVRELTGGIYFGERKEDDGSGHALDTEPYSRQEIERVTRLAAYLALAEDPPAPVWSLDKANVMATSRLWRKTVTEVMEKEFPQLKLGHHLIDSAAMLMVKNPRALNGVIVTSNLFGDIISDEASVIPGSLGLLPSASLTANPDGKGKCNGIYEPIHGSAPDISGKGVVNPVAMLLSVSMMLKYSFQRLDLSQKVDEAVKNVIDKGIRTKDIGGSASTSEVGDAVAKELEALLKRSPSALVNGNATPEGYYSLSINGLEDKAEYRHGPAGLSLHSKVDLKPREHFCYITAHNPVPSPNWRTIQTSATTHTEPQSALLCMNHSCSPSVELHVYAPNATGQYPEGRAGEVRVAGDRGLKTGDALTFFYPSTELAMDRPFACSCGEKGCLGQVSGATHLSKDVLARYYINEHVKRAL
;
A
#
# COMPACT_ATOMS: atom_id res chain seq x y z
N MET A 1 3.56 15.43 -19.49
CA MET A 1 4.79 14.99 -18.82
C MET A 1 4.90 15.72 -17.49
N SER A 2 4.66 15.01 -16.38
CA SER A 2 4.82 15.53 -15.03
C SER A 2 6.29 15.47 -14.64
N SER A 3 6.84 16.57 -14.13
CA SER A 3 8.23 16.63 -13.68
C SER A 3 8.26 16.77 -12.17
N TYR A 4 9.02 15.93 -11.48
CA TYR A 4 9.15 15.94 -10.02
C TYR A 4 10.61 16.23 -9.62
N ASN A 5 10.79 17.23 -8.76
CA ASN A 5 12.07 17.60 -8.16
C ASN A 5 12.26 16.84 -6.85
N ILE A 6 13.33 16.07 -6.77
CA ILE A 6 13.69 15.24 -5.62
C ILE A 6 15.02 15.72 -5.06
N VAL A 7 15.02 16.11 -3.79
CA VAL A 7 16.27 16.33 -3.06
C VAL A 7 16.75 15.01 -2.49
N VAL A 8 18.02 14.71 -2.70
CA VAL A 8 18.64 13.45 -2.31
C VAL A 8 19.68 13.73 -1.23
N PHE A 9 19.45 13.17 -0.05
CA PHE A 9 20.40 13.13 1.06
C PHE A 9 20.88 11.69 1.23
N ALA A 10 21.98 11.32 0.57
CA ALA A 10 22.55 9.98 0.73
C ALA A 10 22.97 9.71 2.19
N GLY A 11 23.47 10.74 2.87
CA GLY A 11 23.85 10.68 4.28
C GLY A 11 25.11 9.88 4.53
N ASP A 12 25.11 9.08 5.59
CA ASP A 12 26.29 8.47 6.20
C ASP A 12 26.34 6.94 5.97
N HIS A 13 27.56 6.40 5.93
CA HIS A 13 27.85 4.96 5.90
C HIS A 13 27.09 4.17 4.81
N CYS A 14 26.11 3.33 5.17
CA CYS A 14 25.37 2.52 4.20
C CYS A 14 24.37 3.34 3.38
N GLY A 15 24.05 4.57 3.80
CA GLY A 15 23.09 5.46 3.16
C GLY A 15 23.35 5.63 1.66
N PRO A 16 24.55 6.03 1.22
CA PRO A 16 24.92 6.11 -0.19
C PRO A 16 24.67 4.83 -1.00
N GLU A 17 24.97 3.65 -0.45
CA GLU A 17 24.77 2.37 -1.15
C GLU A 17 23.28 2.12 -1.42
N VAL A 18 22.42 2.26 -0.40
CA VAL A 18 20.98 2.00 -0.58
C VAL A 18 20.29 3.10 -1.38
N THR A 19 20.67 4.37 -1.20
CA THR A 19 20.12 5.50 -1.97
C THR A 19 20.41 5.34 -3.46
N ALA A 20 21.61 4.87 -3.83
CA ALA A 20 21.93 4.57 -5.22
C ALA A 20 20.94 3.56 -5.84
N GLU A 21 20.57 2.51 -5.11
CA GLU A 21 19.57 1.53 -5.56
C GLU A 21 18.16 2.13 -5.65
N GLY A 22 17.77 3.02 -4.73
CA GLY A 22 16.52 3.78 -4.84
C GLY A 22 16.45 4.66 -6.10
N LEU A 23 17.56 5.31 -6.46
CA LEU A 23 17.65 6.09 -7.70
C LEU A 23 17.57 5.23 -8.96
N LYS A 24 18.03 3.97 -8.93
CA LYS A 24 17.85 3.04 -10.05
C LYS A 24 16.38 2.75 -10.33
N ILE A 25 15.56 2.60 -9.29
CA ILE A 25 14.11 2.38 -9.42
C ILE A 25 13.43 3.57 -10.11
N LEU A 26 13.75 4.80 -9.70
CA LEU A 26 13.21 6.01 -10.32
C LEU A 26 13.64 6.14 -11.79
N ARG A 27 14.90 5.83 -12.10
CA ARG A 27 15.41 5.82 -13.49
C ARG A 27 14.75 4.71 -14.33
N ALA A 28 14.46 3.54 -13.75
CA ALA A 28 13.76 2.47 -14.44
C ALA A 28 12.32 2.87 -14.81
N ILE A 29 11.64 3.61 -13.94
CA ILE A 29 10.33 4.21 -14.19
C ILE A 29 10.41 5.22 -15.33
N GLU A 30 11.30 6.21 -15.23
CA GLU A 30 11.48 7.25 -16.25
C GLU A 30 11.84 6.68 -17.62
N LYS A 31 12.70 5.65 -17.66
CA LYS A 31 13.06 4.95 -18.90
C LYS A 31 11.88 4.20 -19.55
N SER A 32 10.89 3.80 -18.74
CA SER A 32 9.76 2.97 -19.19
C SER A 32 8.48 3.78 -19.39
N SER A 33 8.51 5.10 -19.20
CA SER A 33 7.32 5.94 -19.30
C SER A 33 7.64 7.35 -19.81
N ASP A 34 6.91 7.81 -20.82
CA ASP A 34 7.05 9.16 -21.38
C ASP A 34 6.24 10.22 -20.60
N ASP A 35 5.46 9.81 -19.60
CA ASP A 35 4.54 10.66 -18.85
C ASP A 35 5.17 11.32 -17.62
N ILE A 36 6.35 10.86 -17.18
CA ILE A 36 6.99 11.24 -15.92
C ILE A 36 8.48 11.52 -16.10
N LYS A 37 8.98 12.53 -15.39
CA LYS A 37 10.39 12.88 -15.34
C LYS A 37 10.82 13.19 -13.91
N PHE A 38 12.03 12.78 -13.54
CA PHE A 38 12.62 13.06 -12.24
C PHE A 38 13.84 13.97 -12.39
N SER A 39 13.94 14.97 -11.52
CA SER A 39 15.10 15.85 -11.39
C SER A 39 15.69 15.65 -10.00
N PHE A 40 16.98 15.33 -9.92
CA PHE A 40 17.66 15.04 -8.66
C PHE A 40 18.58 16.19 -8.26
N GLN A 41 18.47 16.63 -7.00
CA GLN A 41 19.36 17.61 -6.39
C GLN A 41 20.04 16.97 -5.18
N GLU A 42 21.33 16.66 -5.30
CA GLU A 42 22.10 16.02 -4.23
C GLU A 42 22.64 17.05 -3.26
N HIS A 43 22.44 16.81 -1.96
CA HIS A 43 22.97 17.65 -0.88
C HIS A 43 23.51 16.78 0.27
N ASN A 44 24.40 17.36 1.08
CA ASN A 44 24.93 16.69 2.27
C ASN A 44 24.02 16.92 3.48
N LEU A 45 23.78 15.84 4.24
CA LEU A 45 23.12 15.85 5.54
C LEU A 45 23.89 14.95 6.50
N GLY A 46 23.84 15.24 7.80
CA GLY A 46 24.39 14.39 8.83
C GLY A 46 25.91 14.51 8.92
N GLY A 47 26.57 13.38 9.17
CA GLY A 47 28.00 13.30 9.36
C GLY A 47 28.81 13.76 8.14
N ALA A 48 28.36 13.41 6.93
CA ALA A 48 28.93 13.87 5.67
C ALA A 48 28.90 15.40 5.54
N SER A 49 27.83 16.04 6.04
CA SER A 49 27.72 17.50 6.06
C SER A 49 28.64 18.14 7.10
N ILE A 50 28.74 17.52 8.29
CA ILE A 50 29.66 17.94 9.35
C ILE A 50 31.10 17.90 8.84
N ASP A 51 31.49 16.81 8.18
CA ASP A 51 32.84 16.63 7.67
C ASP A 51 33.19 17.68 6.59
N ALA A 52 32.20 18.08 5.78
CA ALA A 52 32.40 19.04 4.68
C ALA A 52 32.31 20.50 5.12
N THR A 53 31.45 20.83 6.09
CA THR A 53 31.04 22.22 6.40
C THR A 53 31.11 22.59 7.87
N GLY A 54 31.28 21.61 8.76
CA GLY A 54 31.17 21.79 10.21
C GLY A 54 29.74 21.78 10.75
N GLU A 55 28.72 21.72 9.88
CA GLU A 55 27.30 21.72 10.26
C GLU A 55 26.59 20.45 9.76
N PRO A 56 25.60 19.90 10.50
CA PRO A 56 24.88 18.70 10.09
C PRO A 56 23.83 18.95 9.01
N LEU A 57 23.40 20.20 8.80
CA LEU A 57 22.46 20.61 7.74
C LEU A 57 22.65 22.10 7.44
N THR A 58 23.11 22.41 6.23
CA THR A 58 23.25 23.78 5.75
C THR A 58 21.90 24.39 5.39
N ASP A 59 21.82 25.72 5.41
CA ASP A 59 20.59 26.43 5.02
C ASP A 59 20.27 26.29 3.54
N GLU A 60 21.29 26.16 2.67
CA GLU A 60 21.11 25.85 1.25
C GLU A 60 20.38 24.52 1.05
N ALA A 61 20.87 23.45 1.70
CA ALA A 61 20.27 22.12 1.64
C ALA A 61 18.85 22.10 2.21
N LEU A 62 18.61 22.81 3.31
CA LEU A 62 17.28 22.95 3.89
C LEU A 62 16.30 23.68 2.94
N ASN A 63 16.75 24.76 2.31
CA ASN A 63 15.94 25.51 1.35
C ASN A 63 15.63 24.67 0.11
N ALA A 64 16.59 23.88 -0.40
CA ALA A 64 16.33 22.94 -1.47
C ALA A 64 15.24 21.92 -1.07
N ALA A 65 15.36 21.31 0.12
CA ALA A 65 14.40 20.33 0.62
C ALA A 65 12.98 20.90 0.77
N LYS A 66 12.84 22.14 1.28
CA LYS A 66 11.54 22.83 1.41
C LYS A 66 10.86 23.07 0.05
N ASN A 67 11.65 23.31 -1.00
CA ASN A 67 11.14 23.61 -2.35
C ASN A 67 10.95 22.37 -3.23
N ALA A 68 11.41 21.20 -2.79
CA ALA A 68 11.27 19.94 -3.52
C ALA A 68 9.81 19.43 -3.54
N ASP A 69 9.56 18.47 -4.43
CA ASP A 69 8.33 17.66 -4.41
C ASP A 69 8.44 16.50 -3.42
N ALA A 70 9.65 15.97 -3.23
CA ALA A 70 9.95 14.97 -2.21
C ALA A 70 11.44 15.02 -1.81
N VAL A 71 11.75 14.46 -0.64
CA VAL A 71 13.11 14.22 -0.17
C VAL A 71 13.35 12.71 -0.07
N LEU A 72 14.39 12.21 -0.71
CA LEU A 72 14.88 10.84 -0.55
C LEU A 72 16.11 10.87 0.36
N LEU A 73 16.06 10.12 1.46
CA LEU A 73 17.07 10.13 2.50
C LEU A 73 17.60 8.72 2.75
N GLY A 74 18.92 8.55 2.74
CA GLY A 74 19.62 7.29 3.00
C GLY A 74 19.65 6.94 4.48
N ALA A 75 20.79 7.15 5.14
CA ALA A 75 20.93 6.91 6.57
C ALA A 75 21.76 8.03 7.20
N ILE A 76 21.58 8.30 8.50
CA ILE A 76 22.27 9.40 9.20
C ILE A 76 22.89 8.86 10.48
N GLY A 77 24.06 9.38 10.84
CA GLY A 77 24.74 9.08 12.10
C GLY A 77 25.85 8.04 11.95
N GLY A 78 26.59 7.83 13.03
CA GLY A 78 27.68 6.87 13.08
C GLY A 78 28.64 7.14 14.26
N PRO A 79 29.45 6.14 14.65
CA PRO A 79 30.28 6.22 15.86
C PRO A 79 31.32 7.36 15.81
N LYS A 80 31.70 7.82 14.61
CA LYS A 80 32.68 8.89 14.40
C LYS A 80 32.28 10.20 15.09
N TRP A 81 30.98 10.55 15.12
CA TRP A 81 30.52 11.88 15.56
C TRP A 81 30.07 11.94 17.03
N GLY A 82 29.96 10.78 17.70
CA GLY A 82 29.73 10.67 19.15
C GLY A 82 28.51 11.44 19.68
N THR A 83 28.54 11.81 20.96
CA THR A 83 27.46 12.56 21.66
C THR A 83 27.83 14.03 21.94
N GLY A 84 28.82 14.56 21.21
CA GLY A 84 29.33 15.93 21.38
C GLY A 84 28.32 17.02 21.02
N LYS A 85 28.76 18.29 20.98
CA LYS A 85 27.86 19.44 20.73
C LYS A 85 27.22 19.43 19.33
N VAL A 86 27.97 18.99 18.32
CA VAL A 86 27.53 18.89 16.92
C VAL A 86 27.38 17.42 16.57
N ARG A 87 26.18 17.02 16.16
CA ARG A 87 25.82 15.63 15.90
C ARG A 87 24.97 15.48 14.64
N PRO A 88 25.12 14.38 13.87
CA PRO A 88 24.32 14.14 12.67
C PRO A 88 22.81 14.22 12.91
N GLU A 89 22.34 13.72 14.06
CA GLU A 89 20.92 13.65 14.42
C GLU A 89 20.29 15.05 14.56
N GLN A 90 21.08 16.08 14.88
CA GLN A 90 20.58 17.45 14.91
C GLN A 90 20.14 17.93 13.52
N GLY A 91 20.82 17.48 12.46
CA GLY A 91 20.48 17.81 11.08
C GLY A 91 19.12 17.26 10.68
N ILE A 92 18.88 15.96 10.90
CA ILE A 92 17.59 15.32 10.54
C ILE A 92 16.44 15.85 11.39
N LEU A 93 16.66 16.14 12.68
CA LEU A 93 15.64 16.77 13.53
C LEU A 93 15.31 18.20 13.07
N LYS A 94 16.33 19.00 12.70
CA LYS A 94 16.13 20.34 12.10
C LYS A 94 15.34 20.21 10.80
N LEU A 95 15.74 19.30 9.90
CA LEU A 95 15.06 19.06 8.61
C LEU A 95 13.57 18.76 8.80
N ARG A 96 13.24 17.76 9.63
CA ARG A 96 11.86 17.31 9.89
C ARG A 96 11.00 18.44 10.47
N LYS A 97 11.52 19.16 11.46
CA LYS A 97 10.83 20.28 12.10
C LYS A 97 10.57 21.42 11.12
N GLU A 98 11.59 21.81 10.37
CA GLU A 98 11.54 22.94 9.45
C GLU A 98 10.70 22.66 8.19
N MET A 99 10.64 21.41 7.73
CA MET A 99 9.72 20.97 6.69
C MET A 99 8.28 20.77 7.20
N GLY A 100 8.09 20.68 8.53
CA GLY A 100 6.79 20.37 9.13
C GLY A 100 6.32 18.94 8.87
N THR A 101 7.24 17.98 8.69
CA THR A 101 6.88 16.56 8.47
C THR A 101 6.47 15.90 9.78
N TYR A 102 5.25 16.14 10.25
CA TYR A 102 4.79 15.75 11.58
C TYR A 102 4.33 14.29 11.68
N GLY A 103 3.94 13.68 10.56
CA GLY A 103 3.38 12.33 10.55
C GLY A 103 4.35 11.33 9.94
N ASN A 104 4.97 10.50 10.77
CA ASN A 104 5.86 9.43 10.32
C ASN A 104 5.09 8.12 10.20
N LEU A 105 5.07 7.54 9.00
CA LEU A 105 4.44 6.27 8.66
C LEU A 105 5.52 5.19 8.61
N ARG A 106 5.34 4.13 9.39
CA ARG A 106 6.19 2.94 9.41
C ARG A 106 5.29 1.70 9.24
N PRO A 107 5.05 1.27 7.98
CA PRO A 107 4.26 0.06 7.72
C PRO A 107 5.04 -1.18 8.16
N CYS A 108 4.34 -2.13 8.77
CA CYS A 108 4.87 -3.44 9.17
C CYS A 108 4.04 -4.54 8.49
N PHE A 109 4.66 -5.16 7.49
CA PHE A 109 4.07 -6.23 6.69
C PHE A 109 5.16 -7.16 6.15
N PHE A 110 4.78 -8.36 5.72
CA PHE A 110 5.68 -9.24 4.99
C PHE A 110 5.67 -8.87 3.51
N ALA A 111 6.80 -8.40 2.97
CA ALA A 111 6.94 -8.10 1.55
C ALA A 111 6.69 -9.32 0.64
N SER A 112 6.90 -10.52 1.18
CA SER A 112 6.39 -11.77 0.62
C SER A 112 6.09 -12.79 1.71
N GLU A 113 5.11 -13.67 1.47
CA GLU A 113 4.86 -14.84 2.32
C GLU A 113 6.09 -15.74 2.47
N SER A 114 7.00 -15.74 1.49
CA SER A 114 8.24 -16.52 1.54
C SER A 114 9.28 -16.00 2.55
N LEU A 115 8.97 -14.88 3.24
CA LEU A 115 9.74 -14.32 4.34
C LEU A 115 9.15 -14.62 5.72
N VAL A 116 7.98 -15.26 5.82
CA VAL A 116 7.32 -15.52 7.12
C VAL A 116 8.23 -16.31 8.06
N GLU A 117 8.95 -17.31 7.54
CA GLU A 117 9.90 -18.13 8.30
C GLU A 117 11.18 -17.39 8.70
N GLN A 118 11.42 -16.17 8.20
CA GLN A 118 12.53 -15.31 8.65
C GLN A 118 12.16 -14.52 9.91
N SER A 119 10.87 -14.48 10.28
CA SER A 119 10.44 -13.82 11.51
C SER A 119 11.07 -14.48 12.74
N PRO A 120 11.47 -13.71 13.76
CA PRO A 120 11.78 -14.27 15.07
C PRO A 120 10.55 -14.85 15.78
N LEU A 121 9.34 -14.49 15.33
CA LEU A 121 8.08 -15.03 15.83
C LEU A 121 7.70 -16.28 15.04
N LYS A 122 6.94 -17.18 15.69
CA LYS A 122 6.42 -18.36 15.01
C LYS A 122 5.48 -17.96 13.87
N ALA A 123 5.53 -18.67 12.74
CA ALA A 123 4.73 -18.38 11.56
C ALA A 123 3.22 -18.26 11.87
N GLU A 124 2.66 -19.13 12.72
CA GLU A 124 1.26 -19.07 13.11
C GLU A 124 0.88 -17.84 13.94
N VAL A 125 1.85 -17.13 14.52
CA VAL A 125 1.66 -15.89 15.30
C VAL A 125 1.72 -14.66 14.39
N CYS A 126 2.71 -14.60 13.48
CA CYS A 126 2.99 -13.39 12.70
C CYS A 126 2.45 -13.41 11.27
N LYS A 127 2.15 -14.57 10.67
CA LYS A 127 1.61 -14.63 9.30
C LYS A 127 0.33 -13.80 9.21
N GLY A 128 0.30 -12.83 8.29
CA GLY A 128 -0.82 -11.90 8.09
C GLY A 128 -0.75 -10.61 8.93
N THR A 129 0.36 -10.34 9.63
CA THR A 129 0.62 -9.01 10.20
C THR A 129 0.63 -7.96 9.09
N ASN A 130 -0.22 -6.95 9.24
CA ASN A 130 -0.34 -5.81 8.35
C ASN A 130 -0.91 -4.62 9.13
N PHE A 131 -0.03 -3.75 9.61
CA PHE A 131 -0.41 -2.48 10.22
C PHE A 131 0.55 -1.37 9.84
N ASN A 132 0.10 -0.13 10.02
CA ASN A 132 0.93 1.06 9.83
C ASN A 132 1.03 1.86 11.12
N ILE A 133 2.24 2.11 11.60
CA ILE A 133 2.47 2.97 12.76
C ILE A 133 2.62 4.41 12.28
N VAL A 134 1.72 5.27 12.74
CA VAL A 134 1.71 6.72 12.58
C VAL A 134 2.27 7.33 13.87
N ARG A 135 3.56 7.65 13.82
CA ARG A 135 4.30 8.33 14.90
C ARG A 135 4.23 9.84 14.69
N GLU A 136 3.86 10.58 15.73
CA GLU A 136 4.08 12.03 15.74
C GLU A 136 5.58 12.31 15.78
N LEU A 137 6.10 13.15 14.88
CA LEU A 137 7.54 13.22 14.61
C LEU A 137 8.20 14.54 15.03
N THR A 138 7.43 15.58 15.32
CA THR A 138 7.95 16.96 15.45
C THR A 138 7.71 17.62 16.82
N GLY A 139 7.09 16.89 17.75
CA GLY A 139 6.86 17.32 19.13
C GLY A 139 7.27 16.25 20.14
N GLY A 140 6.72 16.35 21.36
CA GLY A 140 7.01 15.43 22.45
C GLY A 140 8.43 15.61 23.02
N ILE A 141 8.87 14.58 23.75
CA ILE A 141 10.07 14.65 24.60
C ILE A 141 11.36 15.00 23.84
N TYR A 142 11.45 14.65 22.55
CA TYR A 142 12.62 14.95 21.72
C TYR A 142 12.80 16.43 21.41
N PHE A 143 11.72 17.21 21.46
CA PHE A 143 11.70 18.65 21.19
C PHE A 143 11.39 19.49 22.43
N GLY A 144 11.17 18.85 23.57
CA GLY A 144 10.96 19.52 24.86
C GLY A 144 12.24 20.13 25.42
N GLU A 145 12.04 21.00 26.42
CA GLU A 145 13.14 21.56 27.19
C GLU A 145 13.90 20.46 27.92
N ARG A 146 15.25 20.58 27.89
CA ARG A 146 16.17 19.63 28.50
C ARG A 146 17.15 20.34 29.42
N LYS A 147 17.51 19.68 30.52
CA LYS A 147 18.59 20.08 31.41
C LYS A 147 19.57 18.91 31.54
N GLU A 148 20.77 19.11 31.01
CA GLU A 148 21.89 18.19 31.21
C GLU A 148 22.39 18.24 32.67
N ASP A 149 23.04 17.17 33.11
CA ASP A 149 23.72 17.15 34.40
C ASP A 149 24.92 18.12 34.38
N ASP A 150 24.90 19.09 35.29
CA ASP A 150 25.95 20.09 35.53
C ASP A 150 26.92 19.68 36.66
N GLY A 151 26.90 18.39 37.04
CA GLY A 151 27.61 17.84 38.19
C GLY A 151 26.73 17.70 39.44
N SER A 152 25.44 18.01 39.34
CA SER A 152 24.45 17.83 40.41
C SER A 152 23.91 16.40 40.50
N GLY A 153 24.18 15.55 39.51
CA GLY A 153 23.57 14.23 39.39
C GLY A 153 22.09 14.29 39.01
N HIS A 154 21.64 15.41 38.46
CA HIS A 154 20.25 15.65 38.10
C HIS A 154 20.13 16.11 36.64
N ALA A 155 19.32 15.40 35.87
CA ALA A 155 18.93 15.74 34.51
C ALA A 155 17.41 15.72 34.36
N LEU A 156 16.89 16.44 33.36
CA LEU A 156 15.47 16.58 33.09
C LEU A 156 15.19 16.60 31.59
N ASP A 157 14.17 15.85 31.17
CA ASP A 157 13.56 15.93 29.84
C ASP A 157 12.04 16.16 30.00
N THR A 158 11.50 17.10 29.23
CA THR A 158 10.08 17.45 29.28
C THR A 158 9.34 16.88 28.08
N GLU A 159 8.15 16.28 28.26
CA GLU A 159 7.28 15.83 27.16
C GLU A 159 6.07 16.76 26.95
N PRO A 160 6.22 17.84 26.16
CA PRO A 160 5.11 18.71 25.81
C PRO A 160 4.34 18.18 24.59
N TYR A 161 3.02 18.28 24.65
CA TYR A 161 2.14 18.24 23.48
C TYR A 161 1.03 19.28 23.62
N SER A 162 0.77 20.00 22.55
CA SER A 162 -0.45 20.78 22.37
C SER A 162 -1.57 19.92 21.80
N ARG A 163 -2.81 20.37 21.97
CA ARG A 163 -3.97 19.72 21.35
C ARG A 163 -3.84 19.65 19.83
N GLN A 164 -3.39 20.73 19.19
CA GLN A 164 -3.29 20.87 17.74
C GLN A 164 -2.31 19.84 17.13
N GLU A 165 -1.19 19.56 17.81
CA GLU A 165 -0.23 18.54 17.37
C GLU A 165 -0.82 17.14 17.39
N ILE A 166 -1.66 16.84 18.39
CA ILE A 166 -2.35 15.55 18.51
C ILE A 166 -3.46 15.43 17.47
N GLU A 167 -4.22 16.51 17.23
CA GLU A 167 -5.31 16.50 16.24
C GLU A 167 -4.80 16.24 14.82
N ARG A 168 -3.72 16.90 14.39
CA ARG A 168 -3.19 16.72 13.01
C ARG A 168 -2.72 15.28 12.75
N VAL A 169 -2.02 14.65 13.70
CA VAL A 169 -1.53 13.27 13.54
C VAL A 169 -2.68 12.26 13.65
N THR A 170 -3.70 12.55 14.46
CA THR A 170 -4.93 11.75 14.53
C THR A 170 -5.68 11.76 13.20
N ARG A 171 -5.86 12.95 12.60
CA ARG A 171 -6.49 13.07 11.28
C ARG A 171 -5.70 12.29 10.24
N LEU A 172 -4.37 12.41 10.21
CA LEU A 172 -3.54 11.62 9.30
C LEU A 172 -3.79 10.11 9.45
N ALA A 173 -3.80 9.59 10.68
CA ALA A 173 -4.09 8.18 10.94
C ALA A 173 -5.49 7.77 10.44
N ALA A 174 -6.50 8.62 10.64
CA ALA A 174 -7.86 8.38 10.15
C ALA A 174 -7.95 8.39 8.61
N TYR A 175 -7.26 9.31 7.93
CA TYR A 175 -7.20 9.34 6.46
C TYR A 175 -6.56 8.08 5.89
N LEU A 176 -5.48 7.59 6.51
CA LEU A 176 -4.85 6.33 6.12
C LEU A 176 -5.78 5.14 6.34
N ALA A 177 -6.49 5.12 7.47
CA ALA A 177 -7.44 4.06 7.77
C ALA A 177 -8.63 4.03 6.79
N LEU A 178 -9.11 5.20 6.35
CA LEU A 178 -10.18 5.32 5.34
C LEU A 178 -9.74 4.96 3.93
N ALA A 179 -8.44 5.03 3.64
CA ALA A 179 -7.90 4.67 2.33
C ALA A 179 -7.85 3.14 2.13
N GLU A 180 -7.97 2.36 3.21
CA GLU A 180 -8.09 0.91 3.16
C GLU A 180 -9.54 0.49 2.85
N ASP A 181 -9.69 -0.68 2.25
CA ASP A 181 -11.00 -1.24 1.90
C ASP A 181 -11.12 -2.71 2.39
N PRO A 182 -12.00 -3.04 3.34
CA PRO A 182 -12.81 -2.09 4.11
C PRO A 182 -11.93 -1.17 4.96
N PRO A 183 -12.45 -0.01 5.41
CA PRO A 183 -11.71 0.90 6.28
C PRO A 183 -11.10 0.20 7.49
N ALA A 184 -9.82 0.45 7.72
CA ALA A 184 -9.06 -0.18 8.78
C ALA A 184 -9.43 0.39 10.17
N PRO A 185 -9.28 -0.38 11.25
CA PRO A 185 -9.39 0.16 12.60
C PRO A 185 -8.19 1.07 12.93
N VAL A 186 -8.42 2.04 13.82
CA VAL A 186 -7.39 2.93 14.38
C VAL A 186 -7.11 2.53 15.83
N TRP A 187 -5.83 2.34 16.17
CA TRP A 187 -5.35 1.97 17.50
C TRP A 187 -4.51 3.11 18.09
N SER A 188 -4.99 3.75 19.15
CA SER A 188 -4.28 4.83 19.83
C SER A 188 -3.47 4.28 21.01
N LEU A 189 -2.15 4.46 20.99
CA LEU A 189 -1.25 3.99 22.05
C LEU A 189 -0.78 5.16 22.92
N ASP A 190 -0.92 5.02 24.24
CA ASP A 190 -0.55 6.05 25.21
C ASP A 190 -0.14 5.48 26.58
N LYS A 191 0.17 6.35 27.55
CA LYS A 191 0.36 5.99 28.96
C LYS A 191 -0.58 6.79 29.89
N ALA A 192 -1.86 6.87 29.53
CA ALA A 192 -2.83 7.77 30.19
C ALA A 192 -3.07 7.46 31.68
N ASN A 193 -2.77 6.23 32.12
CA ASN A 193 -2.82 5.84 33.53
C ASN A 193 -1.73 6.50 34.39
N VAL A 194 -0.68 7.07 33.77
CA VAL A 194 0.43 7.74 34.48
C VAL A 194 0.55 9.19 34.03
N MET A 195 0.71 9.43 32.73
CA MET A 195 1.21 10.71 32.20
C MET A 195 0.08 11.70 31.91
N ALA A 196 0.26 12.97 32.32
CA ALA A 196 -0.68 14.04 32.01
C ALA A 196 -0.79 14.27 30.50
N THR A 197 0.35 14.28 29.80
CA THR A 197 0.42 14.39 28.34
C THR A 197 -0.35 13.28 27.63
N SER A 198 -0.25 12.03 28.12
CA SER A 198 -1.04 10.91 27.58
C SER A 198 -2.54 11.00 27.88
N ARG A 199 -2.96 11.62 28.98
CA ARG A 199 -4.40 11.90 29.22
C ARG A 199 -4.94 12.94 28.24
N LEU A 200 -4.16 13.99 27.95
CA LEU A 200 -4.49 14.95 26.90
C LEU A 200 -4.55 14.26 25.53
N TRP A 201 -3.58 13.40 25.23
CA TRP A 201 -3.53 12.60 24.01
C TRP A 201 -4.79 11.79 23.82
N ARG A 202 -5.11 10.91 24.78
CA ARG A 202 -6.30 10.05 24.73
C ARG A 202 -7.57 10.86 24.53
N LYS A 203 -7.79 11.89 25.35
CA LYS A 203 -8.95 12.78 25.23
C LYS A 203 -9.07 13.38 23.84
N THR A 204 -7.97 13.91 23.30
CA THR A 204 -7.97 14.59 21.99
C THR A 204 -8.23 13.60 20.86
N VAL A 205 -7.57 12.43 20.86
CA VAL A 205 -7.78 11.38 19.86
C VAL A 205 -9.24 10.92 19.86
N THR A 206 -9.81 10.61 21.03
CA THR A 206 -11.21 10.21 21.16
C THR A 206 -12.15 11.28 20.59
N GLU A 207 -11.99 12.54 21.00
CA GLU A 207 -12.86 13.63 20.54
C GLU A 207 -12.78 13.86 19.01
N VAL A 208 -11.60 13.75 18.39
CA VAL A 208 -11.45 13.89 16.93
C VAL A 208 -12.10 12.72 16.20
N MET A 209 -11.83 11.49 16.63
CA MET A 209 -12.35 10.29 15.98
C MET A 209 -13.88 10.22 16.06
N GLU A 210 -14.47 10.53 17.22
CA GLU A 210 -15.93 10.52 17.40
C GLU A 210 -16.64 11.61 16.58
N LYS A 211 -16.05 12.81 16.48
CA LYS A 211 -16.67 13.95 15.79
C LYS A 211 -16.46 13.94 14.29
N GLU A 212 -15.27 13.59 13.84
CA GLU A 212 -14.85 13.73 12.44
C GLU A 212 -14.86 12.38 11.69
N PHE A 213 -14.69 11.25 12.38
CA PHE A 213 -14.55 9.93 11.77
C PHE A 213 -15.37 8.83 12.48
N PRO A 214 -16.68 9.03 12.76
CA PRO A 214 -17.50 8.09 13.53
C PRO A 214 -17.66 6.70 12.87
N GLN A 215 -17.34 6.59 11.58
CA GLN A 215 -17.35 5.34 10.82
C GLN A 215 -16.12 4.44 11.09
N LEU A 216 -15.03 4.99 11.63
CA LEU A 216 -13.82 4.23 11.92
C LEU A 216 -13.91 3.62 13.32
N LYS A 217 -13.52 2.34 13.43
CA LYS A 217 -13.35 1.70 14.73
C LYS A 217 -12.11 2.27 15.42
N LEU A 218 -12.28 2.87 16.60
CA LEU A 218 -11.19 3.30 17.48
C LEU A 218 -11.00 2.32 18.64
N GLY A 219 -9.75 1.99 18.95
CA GLY A 219 -9.37 1.34 20.21
C GLY A 219 -8.18 2.03 20.87
N HIS A 220 -8.13 2.01 22.21
CA HIS A 220 -7.01 2.53 22.98
C HIS A 220 -6.26 1.38 23.68
N HIS A 221 -4.93 1.41 23.60
CA HIS A 221 -4.06 0.53 24.37
C HIS A 221 -3.05 1.35 25.16
N LEU A 222 -2.68 0.84 26.34
CA LEU A 222 -1.47 1.34 27.00
C LEU A 222 -0.25 0.83 26.23
N ILE A 223 0.79 1.66 26.11
CA ILE A 223 1.97 1.35 25.29
C ILE A 223 2.68 0.05 25.72
N ASP A 224 2.74 -0.23 27.02
CA ASP A 224 3.29 -1.48 27.57
C ASP A 224 2.42 -2.70 27.23
N SER A 225 1.11 -2.55 27.28
CA SER A 225 0.18 -3.61 26.83
C SER A 225 0.28 -3.83 25.32
N ALA A 226 0.50 -2.78 24.54
CA ALA A 226 0.66 -2.86 23.09
C ALA A 226 1.97 -3.57 22.71
N ALA A 227 3.08 -3.29 23.39
CA ALA A 227 4.34 -4.02 23.23
C ALA A 227 4.16 -5.53 23.48
N MET A 228 3.50 -5.91 24.58
CA MET A 228 3.18 -7.32 24.85
C MET A 228 2.31 -7.96 23.74
N LEU A 229 1.32 -7.21 23.22
CA LEU A 229 0.47 -7.68 22.13
C LEU A 229 1.24 -7.85 20.82
N MET A 230 2.19 -6.95 20.54
CA MET A 230 3.00 -6.94 19.33
C MET A 230 3.83 -8.23 19.19
N VAL A 231 4.36 -8.75 20.30
CA VAL A 231 5.04 -10.05 20.33
C VAL A 231 4.04 -11.23 20.31
N LYS A 232 2.98 -11.15 21.14
CA LYS A 232 2.07 -12.29 21.36
C LYS A 232 1.15 -12.58 20.18
N ASN A 233 0.61 -11.54 19.54
CA ASN A 233 -0.31 -11.62 18.42
C ASN A 233 -0.35 -10.26 17.69
N PRO A 234 0.68 -9.93 16.89
CA PRO A 234 0.77 -8.63 16.21
C PRO A 234 -0.44 -8.31 15.33
N ARG A 235 -1.11 -9.34 14.79
CA ARG A 235 -2.35 -9.20 14.01
C ARG A 235 -3.50 -8.52 14.77
N ALA A 236 -3.49 -8.57 16.10
CA ALA A 236 -4.48 -7.88 16.91
C ALA A 236 -4.42 -6.35 16.73
N LEU A 237 -3.27 -5.84 16.27
CA LEU A 237 -3.03 -4.43 15.97
C LEU A 237 -3.11 -4.13 14.47
N ASN A 238 -3.53 -5.09 13.62
CA ASN A 238 -3.75 -4.83 12.20
C ASN A 238 -4.65 -3.61 12.01
N GLY A 239 -4.26 -2.72 11.08
CA GLY A 239 -4.87 -1.41 10.87
C GLY A 239 -3.87 -0.27 11.04
N VAL A 240 -4.32 0.88 11.58
CA VAL A 240 -3.47 2.07 11.75
C VAL A 240 -3.24 2.36 13.22
N ILE A 241 -1.99 2.32 13.66
CA ILE A 241 -1.58 2.61 15.03
C ILE A 241 -1.17 4.08 15.09
N VAL A 242 -1.64 4.87 16.06
CA VAL A 242 -1.26 6.28 16.26
C VAL A 242 -0.71 6.52 17.66
N THR A 243 0.46 7.15 17.77
CA THR A 243 1.12 7.36 19.07
C THR A 243 2.10 8.54 19.06
N SER A 244 2.58 8.93 20.25
CA SER A 244 3.51 10.04 20.45
C SER A 244 4.92 9.72 19.92
N ASN A 245 5.80 10.71 19.89
CA ASN A 245 7.12 10.60 19.28
C ASN A 245 7.98 9.50 19.89
N LEU A 246 8.18 9.52 21.21
CA LEU A 246 9.01 8.51 21.91
C LEU A 246 8.40 7.10 21.83
N PHE A 247 7.11 6.98 22.08
CA PHE A 247 6.44 5.67 22.02
C PHE A 247 6.43 5.11 20.60
N GLY A 248 6.21 5.97 19.60
CA GLY A 248 6.25 5.62 18.19
C GLY A 248 7.63 5.17 17.75
N ASP A 249 8.69 5.81 18.25
CA ASP A 249 10.07 5.39 18.00
C ASP A 249 10.29 3.95 18.44
N ILE A 250 10.01 3.68 19.72
CA ILE A 250 10.25 2.37 20.35
C ILE A 250 9.38 1.28 19.71
N ILE A 251 8.07 1.51 19.58
CA ILE A 251 7.14 0.47 19.12
C ILE A 251 7.29 0.16 17.63
N SER A 252 7.74 1.13 16.82
CA SER A 252 8.00 0.89 15.42
C SER A 252 9.31 0.15 15.17
N ASP A 253 10.32 0.39 16.00
CA ASP A 253 11.54 -0.43 16.00
C ASP A 253 11.24 -1.86 16.51
N GLU A 254 10.36 -2.04 17.50
CA GLU A 254 9.88 -3.37 17.91
C GLU A 254 9.12 -4.07 16.78
N ALA A 255 8.19 -3.37 16.11
CA ALA A 255 7.46 -3.91 14.97
C ALA A 255 8.40 -4.32 13.84
N SER A 256 9.54 -3.64 13.73
CA SER A 256 10.39 -3.74 12.56
C SER A 256 11.02 -5.10 12.30
N VAL A 257 11.21 -5.87 13.38
CA VAL A 257 11.83 -7.18 13.31
C VAL A 257 10.81 -8.27 13.00
N ILE A 258 9.50 -7.98 13.09
CA ILE A 258 8.44 -8.97 12.84
C ILE A 258 8.54 -9.57 11.43
N PRO A 259 8.76 -8.78 10.35
CA PRO A 259 8.92 -9.34 9.01
C PRO A 259 10.23 -10.09 8.77
N GLY A 260 11.12 -10.15 9.77
CA GLY A 260 12.37 -10.90 9.74
C GLY A 260 13.62 -10.07 9.46
N SER A 261 13.49 -8.79 9.05
CA SER A 261 14.64 -7.90 8.92
C SER A 261 14.23 -6.42 8.95
N LEU A 262 15.04 -5.61 9.66
CA LEU A 262 15.02 -4.15 9.61
C LEU A 262 15.22 -3.60 8.18
N GLY A 263 15.96 -4.32 7.35
CA GLY A 263 16.26 -3.96 5.96
C GLY A 263 15.07 -4.03 5.01
N LEU A 264 13.90 -4.46 5.48
CA LEU A 264 12.67 -4.59 4.68
C LEU A 264 11.72 -3.40 4.82
N LEU A 265 11.95 -2.49 5.77
CA LEU A 265 10.88 -1.58 6.18
C LEU A 265 11.13 -0.13 5.77
N PRO A 266 10.23 0.40 4.93
CA PRO A 266 10.30 1.78 4.50
C PRO A 266 9.71 2.71 5.58
N SER A 267 9.94 4.00 5.39
CA SER A 267 9.33 5.06 6.20
C SER A 267 9.04 6.28 5.33
N ALA A 268 7.93 6.95 5.65
CA ALA A 268 7.57 8.24 5.07
C ALA A 268 7.23 9.23 6.19
N SER A 269 7.78 10.44 6.12
CA SER A 269 7.44 11.55 7.02
C SER A 269 6.70 12.61 6.23
N LEU A 270 5.39 12.77 6.45
CA LEU A 270 4.50 13.60 5.63
C LEU A 270 4.23 14.96 6.28
N THR A 271 4.09 15.99 5.43
CA THR A 271 3.73 17.36 5.85
C THR A 271 2.23 17.61 5.91
N ALA A 272 1.41 16.71 5.34
CA ALA A 272 -0.04 16.87 5.23
C ALA A 272 -0.74 15.51 5.11
N ASN A 273 -2.08 15.52 5.12
CA ASN A 273 -2.86 14.33 4.83
C ASN A 273 -2.79 14.02 3.33
N PRO A 274 -2.52 12.77 2.91
CA PRO A 274 -2.46 12.40 1.50
C PRO A 274 -3.87 12.14 0.94
N ASP A 275 -4.71 13.18 0.87
CA ASP A 275 -6.13 13.09 0.46
C ASP A 275 -6.38 13.50 -1.01
N GLY A 276 -5.30 13.76 -1.77
CA GLY A 276 -5.34 14.19 -3.16
C GLY A 276 -5.77 15.65 -3.39
N LYS A 277 -6.10 16.41 -2.34
CA LYS A 277 -6.58 17.80 -2.48
C LYS A 277 -5.46 18.84 -2.49
N GLY A 278 -4.23 18.44 -2.19
CA GLY A 278 -3.08 19.33 -2.14
C GLY A 278 -1.76 18.59 -2.25
N LYS A 279 -0.68 19.36 -2.32
CA LYS A 279 0.67 18.83 -2.33
C LYS A 279 1.00 18.24 -0.97
N CYS A 280 1.42 16.98 -0.94
CA CYS A 280 1.90 16.30 0.26
C CYS A 280 3.40 16.06 0.12
N ASN A 281 4.22 17.04 0.52
CA ASN A 281 5.66 16.84 0.57
C ASN A 281 6.00 15.80 1.65
N GLY A 282 7.09 15.07 1.45
CA GLY A 282 7.55 14.12 2.44
C GLY A 282 9.04 13.80 2.36
N ILE A 283 9.54 13.25 3.46
CA ILE A 283 10.87 12.64 3.55
C ILE A 283 10.68 11.13 3.53
N TYR A 284 11.35 10.45 2.61
CA TYR A 284 11.25 9.02 2.39
C TYR A 284 12.60 8.37 2.67
N GLU A 285 12.62 7.43 3.62
CA GLU A 285 13.85 6.88 4.18
C GLU A 285 13.63 5.44 4.63
N PRO A 286 14.65 4.57 4.58
CA PRO A 286 14.59 3.29 5.28
C PRO A 286 14.58 3.54 6.80
N ILE A 287 13.98 2.64 7.58
CA ILE A 287 14.02 2.78 9.05
C ILE A 287 15.37 2.41 9.66
N HIS A 288 16.19 1.63 8.95
CA HIS A 288 17.44 1.11 9.49
C HIS A 288 18.45 2.25 9.70
N GLY A 289 19.32 2.09 10.71
CA GLY A 289 20.43 3.01 10.94
C GLY A 289 21.50 2.93 9.85
N SER A 290 22.61 3.64 10.06
CA SER A 290 23.69 3.78 9.08
C SER A 290 24.61 2.56 8.92
N ALA A 291 24.44 1.53 9.75
CA ALA A 291 25.13 0.23 9.65
C ALA A 291 26.65 0.34 9.34
N PRO A 292 27.43 1.06 10.17
CA PRO A 292 28.84 1.37 9.90
C PRO A 292 29.74 0.12 9.80
N ASP A 293 29.33 -0.99 10.40
CA ASP A 293 30.03 -2.27 10.40
C ASP A 293 29.96 -3.01 9.06
N ILE A 294 28.96 -2.72 8.22
CA ILE A 294 28.77 -3.32 6.89
C ILE A 294 28.85 -2.34 5.72
N SER A 295 29.00 -1.04 6.01
CA SER A 295 29.17 0.00 4.99
C SER A 295 30.36 -0.26 4.06
N GLY A 296 30.15 -0.02 2.77
CA GLY A 296 31.13 -0.19 1.68
C GLY A 296 31.40 -1.64 1.29
N LYS A 297 30.66 -2.61 1.86
CA LYS A 297 30.83 -4.05 1.56
C LYS A 297 29.84 -4.55 0.50
N GLY A 298 28.86 -3.75 0.08
CA GLY A 298 27.85 -4.17 -0.89
C GLY A 298 26.93 -5.29 -0.38
N VAL A 299 26.71 -5.38 0.93
CA VAL A 299 25.86 -6.44 1.55
C VAL A 299 24.64 -5.88 2.29
N VAL A 300 24.43 -4.57 2.24
CA VAL A 300 23.30 -3.89 2.87
C VAL A 300 22.03 -4.21 2.07
N ASN A 301 20.93 -4.51 2.76
CA ASN A 301 19.65 -4.77 2.10
C ASN A 301 19.03 -3.47 1.56
N PRO A 302 18.85 -3.30 0.24
CA PRO A 302 18.28 -2.07 -0.30
C PRO A 302 16.75 -2.02 -0.23
N VAL A 303 16.06 -3.12 0.10
CA VAL A 303 14.59 -3.26 -0.04
C VAL A 303 13.83 -2.16 0.68
N ALA A 304 14.21 -1.80 1.91
CA ALA A 304 13.60 -0.70 2.65
C ALA A 304 13.65 0.61 1.86
N MET A 305 14.77 0.95 1.23
CA MET A 305 14.89 2.14 0.39
C MET A 305 14.00 2.04 -0.86
N LEU A 306 13.94 0.87 -1.50
CA LEU A 306 13.11 0.68 -2.70
C LEU A 306 11.62 0.85 -2.38
N LEU A 307 11.19 0.33 -1.23
CA LEU A 307 9.82 0.51 -0.74
C LEU A 307 9.58 1.95 -0.24
N SER A 308 10.60 2.67 0.23
CA SER A 308 10.47 4.12 0.52
C SER A 308 10.25 4.93 -0.76
N VAL A 309 10.89 4.54 -1.88
CA VAL A 309 10.57 5.08 -3.21
C VAL A 309 9.12 4.77 -3.60
N SER A 310 8.62 3.56 -3.31
CA SER A 310 7.20 3.24 -3.52
C SER A 310 6.27 4.16 -2.72
N MET A 311 6.56 4.39 -1.43
CA MET A 311 5.80 5.34 -0.61
C MET A 311 5.86 6.77 -1.17
N MET A 312 7.00 7.20 -1.72
CA MET A 312 7.15 8.51 -2.38
C MET A 312 6.23 8.66 -3.59
N LEU A 313 6.20 7.65 -4.45
CA LEU A 313 5.29 7.61 -5.59
C LEU A 313 3.83 7.68 -5.13
N LYS A 314 3.47 6.93 -4.10
CA LYS A 314 2.11 6.90 -3.54
C LYS A 314 1.68 8.25 -2.95
N TYR A 315 2.47 8.81 -2.03
CA TYR A 315 2.02 9.92 -1.19
C TYR A 315 2.35 11.30 -1.76
N SER A 316 3.58 11.52 -2.24
CA SER A 316 3.98 12.83 -2.79
C SER A 316 3.58 13.01 -4.24
N PHE A 317 3.68 11.96 -5.06
CA PHE A 317 3.43 12.07 -6.50
C PHE A 317 2.05 11.57 -6.93
N GLN A 318 1.28 10.95 -6.01
CA GLN A 318 -0.06 10.43 -6.25
C GLN A 318 -0.11 9.40 -7.40
N ARG A 319 0.97 8.64 -7.57
CA ARG A 319 1.15 7.57 -8.57
C ARG A 319 1.06 6.21 -7.91
N LEU A 320 -0.15 5.87 -7.44
CA LEU A 320 -0.43 4.57 -6.84
C LEU A 320 -0.15 3.41 -7.82
N ASP A 321 -0.40 3.63 -9.10
CA ASP A 321 -0.12 2.69 -10.18
C ASP A 321 1.38 2.31 -10.27
N LEU A 322 2.28 3.28 -10.09
CA LEU A 322 3.72 3.04 -10.09
C LEU A 322 4.19 2.45 -8.77
N SER A 323 3.67 2.93 -7.65
CA SER A 323 3.94 2.40 -6.32
C SER A 323 3.64 0.89 -6.25
N GLN A 324 2.46 0.46 -6.69
CA GLN A 324 2.07 -0.95 -6.71
C GLN A 324 3.02 -1.82 -7.56
N LYS A 325 3.50 -1.29 -8.69
CA LYS A 325 4.48 -2.01 -9.54
C LYS A 325 5.84 -2.14 -8.87
N VAL A 326 6.28 -1.15 -8.09
CA VAL A 326 7.52 -1.25 -7.30
C VAL A 326 7.37 -2.34 -6.23
N ASP A 327 6.25 -2.33 -5.49
CA ASP A 327 5.97 -3.33 -4.46
C ASP A 327 5.91 -4.75 -5.06
N GLU A 328 5.25 -4.90 -6.21
CA GLU A 328 5.19 -6.17 -6.95
C GLU A 328 6.57 -6.62 -7.44
N ALA A 329 7.39 -5.71 -7.97
CA ALA A 329 8.74 -6.03 -8.41
C ALA A 329 9.61 -6.54 -7.25
N VAL A 330 9.56 -5.87 -6.10
CA VAL A 330 10.26 -6.29 -4.87
C VAL A 330 9.81 -7.69 -4.46
N LYS A 331 8.49 -7.92 -4.39
CA LYS A 331 7.93 -9.23 -4.05
C LYS A 331 8.40 -10.32 -5.01
N ASN A 332 8.31 -10.09 -6.32
CA ASN A 332 8.69 -11.06 -7.34
C ASN A 332 10.18 -11.42 -7.28
N VAL A 333 11.06 -10.46 -6.99
CA VAL A 333 12.50 -10.71 -6.85
C VAL A 333 12.81 -11.51 -5.59
N ILE A 334 12.15 -11.20 -4.46
CA ILE A 334 12.26 -11.98 -3.22
C ILE A 334 11.78 -13.42 -3.45
N ASP A 335 10.66 -13.62 -4.15
CA ASP A 335 10.10 -14.95 -4.44
C ASP A 335 10.96 -15.77 -5.41
N LYS A 336 11.74 -15.12 -6.27
CA LYS A 336 12.78 -15.76 -7.08
C LYS A 336 14.04 -16.15 -6.29
N GLY A 337 14.09 -15.85 -5.00
CA GLY A 337 15.22 -16.17 -4.11
C GLY A 337 16.39 -15.18 -4.19
N ILE A 338 16.23 -14.06 -4.91
CA ILE A 338 17.26 -13.01 -4.99
C ILE A 338 17.12 -12.12 -3.75
N ARG A 339 17.92 -12.43 -2.74
CA ARG A 339 17.80 -11.88 -1.38
C ARG A 339 19.17 -11.57 -0.83
N THR A 340 19.29 -10.51 -0.03
CA THR A 340 20.49 -10.24 0.77
C THR A 340 20.59 -11.23 1.95
N LYS A 341 21.75 -11.23 2.62
CA LYS A 341 22.08 -12.19 3.68
C LYS A 341 21.13 -12.14 4.89
N ASP A 342 20.68 -10.95 5.26
CA ASP A 342 19.77 -10.70 6.40
C ASP A 342 18.39 -11.32 6.23
N ILE A 343 17.99 -11.65 4.99
CA ILE A 343 16.70 -12.29 4.67
C ILE A 343 16.88 -13.65 3.99
N GLY A 344 18.00 -14.32 4.29
CA GLY A 344 18.24 -15.72 3.94
C GLY A 344 18.80 -15.97 2.54
N GLY A 345 19.36 -14.96 1.86
CA GLY A 345 20.03 -15.12 0.57
C GLY A 345 21.53 -14.86 0.61
N SER A 346 22.11 -14.64 -0.57
CA SER A 346 23.54 -14.37 -0.76
C SER A 346 23.82 -13.25 -1.76
N ALA A 347 22.78 -12.58 -2.26
CA ALA A 347 22.93 -11.50 -3.22
C ALA A 347 23.50 -10.24 -2.53
N SER A 348 24.32 -9.51 -3.27
CA SER A 348 24.80 -8.18 -2.91
C SER A 348 23.70 -7.13 -3.01
N THR A 349 23.94 -5.95 -2.43
CA THR A 349 23.08 -4.78 -2.52
C THR A 349 22.72 -4.45 -3.96
N SER A 350 23.72 -4.40 -4.85
CA SER A 350 23.51 -4.08 -6.26
C SER A 350 22.79 -5.17 -7.03
N GLU A 351 23.05 -6.46 -6.74
CA GLU A 351 22.34 -7.56 -7.40
C GLU A 351 20.83 -7.54 -7.10
N VAL A 352 20.45 -7.23 -5.85
CA VAL A 352 19.04 -7.07 -5.48
C VAL A 352 18.44 -5.86 -6.19
N GLY A 353 19.08 -4.68 -6.13
CA GLY A 353 18.54 -3.47 -6.76
C GLY A 353 18.46 -3.57 -8.29
N ASP A 354 19.45 -4.18 -8.95
CA ASP A 354 19.43 -4.45 -10.39
C ASP A 354 18.31 -5.43 -10.77
N ALA A 355 18.10 -6.49 -9.96
CA ALA A 355 17.02 -7.44 -10.18
C ALA A 355 15.64 -6.78 -10.04
N VAL A 356 15.44 -5.92 -9.03
CA VAL A 356 14.18 -5.20 -8.84
C VAL A 356 13.96 -4.18 -9.95
N ALA A 357 14.99 -3.40 -10.33
CA ALA A 357 14.88 -2.46 -11.44
C ALA A 357 14.52 -3.16 -12.76
N LYS A 358 15.13 -4.32 -13.05
CA LYS A 358 14.82 -5.12 -14.24
C LYS A 358 13.41 -5.70 -14.20
N GLU A 359 12.98 -6.24 -13.07
CA GLU A 359 11.62 -6.74 -12.89
C GLU A 359 10.60 -5.60 -13.05
N LEU A 360 10.88 -4.44 -12.47
CA LEU A 360 10.04 -3.26 -12.59
C LEU A 360 9.95 -2.78 -14.04
N GLU A 361 11.06 -2.69 -14.78
CA GLU A 361 11.02 -2.40 -16.22
C GLU A 361 10.16 -3.43 -16.96
N ALA A 362 10.22 -4.71 -16.59
CA ALA A 362 9.36 -5.72 -17.17
C ALA A 362 7.88 -5.51 -16.81
N LEU A 363 7.55 -5.15 -15.56
CA LEU A 363 6.19 -4.80 -15.11
C LEU A 363 5.65 -3.49 -15.71
N LEU A 364 6.53 -2.57 -16.10
CA LEU A 364 6.15 -1.31 -16.75
C LEU A 364 6.00 -1.47 -18.27
N LYS A 365 6.89 -2.23 -18.92
CA LYS A 365 6.80 -2.61 -20.34
C LYS A 365 5.73 -3.65 -20.62
N ARG A 366 5.39 -4.45 -19.60
CA ARG A 366 4.02 -4.91 -19.45
C ARG A 366 3.20 -3.62 -19.35
N SER A 367 2.76 -3.13 -20.50
CA SER A 367 1.48 -2.47 -20.57
C SER A 367 0.47 -3.39 -19.85
N PRO A 368 -0.79 -3.05 -19.84
CA PRO A 368 -1.84 -4.07 -19.86
C PRO A 368 -1.66 -5.09 -21.04
N SER A 369 -0.50 -5.19 -21.70
CA SER A 369 -0.01 -6.24 -22.59
C SER A 369 0.40 -7.54 -21.88
N ALA A 370 0.34 -7.60 -20.54
CA ALA A 370 0.23 -8.88 -19.83
C ALA A 370 -1.22 -9.41 -19.81
N LEU A 371 -2.13 -8.76 -20.54
CA LEU A 371 -3.32 -9.40 -21.06
C LEU A 371 -2.88 -10.22 -22.25
N VAL A 372 -2.94 -11.53 -22.10
CA VAL A 372 -2.47 -12.51 -23.09
C VAL A 372 -3.00 -12.10 -24.49
N ASN A 373 -2.07 -11.87 -25.43
CA ASN A 373 -2.30 -11.61 -26.88
C ASN A 373 -2.39 -10.16 -27.42
N GLY A 374 -1.77 -9.16 -26.79
CA GLY A 374 -1.47 -7.89 -27.50
C GLY A 374 -2.68 -7.04 -27.92
N ASN A 375 -3.80 -7.19 -27.21
CA ASN A 375 -5.08 -6.59 -27.56
C ASN A 375 -5.50 -5.48 -26.58
N ALA A 376 -4.58 -4.61 -26.13
CA ALA A 376 -4.89 -3.49 -25.25
C ALA A 376 -5.13 -2.19 -26.03
N THR A 377 -6.01 -1.30 -25.53
CA THR A 377 -6.15 0.07 -26.04
C THR A 377 -4.97 0.94 -25.58
N PRO A 378 -4.66 2.08 -26.23
CA PRO A 378 -3.61 3.00 -25.80
C PRO A 378 -3.75 3.47 -24.35
N GLU A 379 -4.97 3.49 -23.82
CA GLU A 379 -5.32 3.87 -22.45
C GLU A 379 -5.16 2.73 -21.43
N GLY A 380 -4.74 1.54 -21.87
CA GLY A 380 -4.47 0.40 -20.98
C GLY A 380 -5.68 -0.48 -20.66
N TYR A 381 -6.75 -0.42 -21.45
CA TYR A 381 -7.91 -1.31 -21.28
C TYR A 381 -7.86 -2.47 -22.27
N TYR A 382 -8.66 -3.52 -22.06
CA TYR A 382 -8.83 -4.54 -23.11
C TYR A 382 -9.51 -3.92 -24.33
N SER A 383 -9.02 -4.25 -25.52
CA SER A 383 -9.69 -3.92 -26.78
C SER A 383 -11.10 -4.52 -26.78
N LEU A 384 -12.07 -3.72 -27.22
CA LEU A 384 -13.44 -4.18 -27.41
C LEU A 384 -13.56 -5.18 -28.57
N SER A 385 -12.55 -5.32 -29.43
CA SER A 385 -12.55 -6.39 -30.44
C SER A 385 -12.49 -7.80 -29.83
N ILE A 386 -12.00 -7.93 -28.60
CA ILE A 386 -11.99 -9.21 -27.88
C ILE A 386 -13.43 -9.56 -27.49
N ASN A 387 -13.82 -10.81 -27.76
CA ASN A 387 -15.20 -11.30 -27.59
C ASN A 387 -16.24 -10.58 -28.47
N GLY A 388 -15.83 -9.82 -29.49
CA GLY A 388 -16.75 -9.19 -30.46
C GLY A 388 -17.60 -8.07 -29.86
N LEU A 389 -17.02 -7.22 -29.01
CA LEU A 389 -17.70 -6.16 -28.26
C LEU A 389 -17.65 -4.78 -28.93
N GLU A 390 -16.86 -4.59 -29.99
CA GLU A 390 -16.60 -3.29 -30.64
C GLU A 390 -17.87 -2.54 -31.06
N ASP A 391 -18.86 -3.28 -31.56
CA ASP A 391 -20.15 -2.74 -31.99
C ASP A 391 -21.26 -2.92 -30.95
N LYS A 392 -20.96 -3.60 -29.83
CA LYS A 392 -21.94 -3.98 -28.82
C LYS A 392 -21.77 -3.26 -27.49
N ALA A 393 -20.57 -2.78 -27.18
CA ALA A 393 -20.27 -2.16 -25.90
C ALA A 393 -19.28 -1.00 -26.03
N GLU A 394 -19.27 -0.14 -25.03
CA GLU A 394 -18.31 0.95 -24.87
C GLU A 394 -17.90 1.08 -23.41
N TYR A 395 -16.70 1.60 -23.18
CA TYR A 395 -16.27 1.98 -21.85
C TYR A 395 -16.85 3.34 -21.45
N ARG A 396 -17.24 3.47 -20.18
CA ARG A 396 -17.57 4.77 -19.57
C ARG A 396 -16.86 4.92 -18.24
N HIS A 397 -16.37 6.13 -17.97
CA HIS A 397 -15.84 6.48 -16.66
C HIS A 397 -16.95 6.97 -15.75
N GLY A 398 -17.01 6.42 -14.55
CA GLY A 398 -17.92 6.85 -13.50
C GLY A 398 -17.22 6.98 -12.15
N PRO A 399 -17.97 7.39 -11.10
CA PRO A 399 -17.44 7.55 -9.74
C PRO A 399 -16.82 6.27 -9.15
N ALA A 400 -17.27 5.09 -9.62
CA ALA A 400 -16.77 3.78 -9.20
C ALA A 400 -15.65 3.24 -10.11
N GLY A 401 -15.08 4.06 -11.00
CA GLY A 401 -14.08 3.66 -11.98
C GLY A 401 -14.67 3.40 -13.36
N LEU A 402 -13.99 2.54 -14.13
CA LEU A 402 -14.38 2.20 -15.50
C LEU A 402 -15.47 1.13 -15.52
N SER A 403 -16.53 1.35 -16.31
CA SER A 403 -17.63 0.41 -16.51
C SER A 403 -17.88 0.13 -18.00
N LEU A 404 -18.44 -1.04 -18.29
CA LEU A 404 -18.85 -1.42 -19.64
C LEU A 404 -20.34 -1.11 -19.84
N HIS A 405 -20.70 -0.47 -20.95
CA HIS A 405 -22.08 -0.09 -21.27
C HIS A 405 -22.49 -0.63 -22.64
N SER A 406 -23.76 -0.97 -22.81
CA SER A 406 -24.29 -1.46 -24.09
C SER A 406 -24.35 -0.36 -25.15
N LYS A 407 -24.01 -0.70 -26.39
CA LYS A 407 -24.26 0.10 -27.60
C LYS A 407 -25.49 -0.38 -28.40
N VAL A 408 -26.12 -1.45 -27.95
CA VAL A 408 -27.18 -2.15 -28.66
C VAL A 408 -28.41 -2.36 -27.79
N ASP A 409 -29.55 -2.48 -28.45
CA ASP A 409 -30.79 -2.92 -27.86
C ASP A 409 -30.96 -4.43 -28.09
N LEU A 410 -31.18 -5.18 -27.02
CA LEU A 410 -31.41 -6.64 -27.07
C LEU A 410 -32.58 -7.03 -26.18
N LYS A 411 -33.31 -8.08 -26.58
CA LYS A 411 -34.44 -8.61 -25.81
C LYS A 411 -33.96 -9.45 -24.62
N PRO A 412 -34.81 -9.66 -23.59
CA PRO A 412 -34.47 -10.57 -22.50
C PRO A 412 -33.98 -11.93 -23.02
N ARG A 413 -32.95 -12.49 -22.36
CA ARG A 413 -32.31 -13.78 -22.70
C ARG A 413 -31.56 -13.85 -24.03
N GLU A 414 -31.53 -12.78 -24.83
CA GLU A 414 -30.72 -12.77 -26.05
C GLU A 414 -29.22 -12.87 -25.72
N HIS A 415 -28.49 -13.54 -26.59
CA HIS A 415 -27.05 -13.73 -26.45
C HIS A 415 -26.31 -12.41 -26.72
N PHE A 416 -25.42 -12.02 -25.80
CA PHE A 416 -24.58 -10.84 -25.93
C PHE A 416 -23.22 -11.20 -26.57
N CYS A 417 -22.42 -12.01 -25.89
CA CYS A 417 -21.13 -12.50 -26.40
C CYS A 417 -20.65 -13.77 -25.68
N TYR A 418 -19.70 -14.49 -26.29
CA TYR A 418 -19.00 -15.60 -25.64
C TYR A 418 -17.77 -15.11 -24.88
N ILE A 419 -17.42 -15.80 -23.78
CA ILE A 419 -16.17 -15.58 -23.03
C ILE A 419 -15.06 -16.41 -23.68
N THR A 420 -14.49 -15.88 -24.76
CA THR A 420 -13.49 -16.59 -25.58
C THR A 420 -12.04 -16.38 -25.14
N ALA A 421 -11.72 -15.18 -24.65
CA ALA A 421 -10.42 -14.88 -24.07
C ALA A 421 -10.49 -15.00 -22.54
N HIS A 422 -9.77 -15.97 -21.98
CA HIS A 422 -9.75 -16.23 -20.54
C HIS A 422 -8.48 -16.99 -20.14
N ASN A 423 -8.11 -16.90 -18.86
CA ASN A 423 -6.97 -17.59 -18.28
C ASN A 423 -7.40 -18.39 -17.03
N PRO A 424 -7.46 -19.73 -17.10
CA PRO A 424 -7.83 -20.57 -15.96
C PRO A 424 -6.79 -20.49 -14.85
N VAL A 425 -7.25 -20.31 -13.61
CA VAL A 425 -6.38 -20.23 -12.43
C VAL A 425 -6.94 -21.11 -11.29
N PRO A 426 -6.06 -21.72 -10.47
CA PRO A 426 -6.48 -22.62 -9.40
C PRO A 426 -6.96 -21.91 -8.13
N SER A 427 -6.67 -20.60 -8.00
CA SER A 427 -7.02 -19.81 -6.82
C SER A 427 -7.83 -18.58 -7.24
N PRO A 428 -8.87 -18.21 -6.48
CA PRO A 428 -9.65 -17.01 -6.75
C PRO A 428 -8.84 -15.74 -6.48
N ASN A 429 -9.17 -14.67 -7.20
CA ASN A 429 -8.83 -13.30 -6.85
C ASN A 429 -9.94 -12.36 -7.38
N TRP A 430 -9.82 -11.06 -7.12
CA TRP A 430 -10.82 -10.07 -7.51
C TRP A 430 -11.11 -9.96 -9.02
N ARG A 431 -10.25 -10.50 -9.89
CA ARG A 431 -10.42 -10.52 -11.36
C ARG A 431 -10.98 -11.83 -11.90
N THR A 432 -11.18 -12.83 -11.07
CA THR A 432 -11.58 -14.15 -11.55
C THR A 432 -13.08 -14.40 -11.40
N ILE A 433 -13.63 -15.23 -12.27
CA ILE A 433 -14.97 -15.83 -12.13
C ILE A 433 -14.85 -17.33 -11.94
N GLN A 434 -15.66 -17.89 -11.05
CA GLN A 434 -15.72 -19.32 -10.79
C GLN A 434 -16.52 -20.03 -11.89
N THR A 435 -15.92 -21.04 -12.51
CA THR A 435 -16.52 -21.81 -13.62
C THR A 435 -16.82 -23.26 -13.24
N SER A 436 -16.28 -23.73 -12.11
CA SER A 436 -16.55 -25.05 -11.53
C SER A 436 -16.42 -25.00 -10.01
N ALA A 437 -16.67 -26.12 -9.31
CA ALA A 437 -16.48 -26.20 -7.86
C ALA A 437 -15.05 -25.87 -7.40
N THR A 438 -14.04 -26.03 -8.28
CA THR A 438 -12.61 -25.91 -7.93
C THR A 438 -11.81 -25.08 -8.93
N THR A 439 -12.46 -24.44 -9.90
CA THR A 439 -11.76 -23.73 -10.97
C THR A 439 -12.32 -22.33 -11.13
N HIS A 440 -11.38 -21.40 -11.22
CA HIS A 440 -11.61 -20.01 -11.56
C HIS A 440 -10.98 -19.73 -12.92
N THR A 441 -11.46 -18.69 -13.58
CA THR A 441 -10.82 -18.14 -14.77
C THR A 441 -10.87 -16.62 -14.73
N GLU A 442 -9.81 -15.97 -15.17
CA GLU A 442 -9.79 -14.53 -15.38
C GLU A 442 -10.23 -14.23 -16.81
N PRO A 443 -11.37 -13.55 -17.04
CA PRO A 443 -11.72 -13.07 -18.38
C PRO A 443 -10.62 -12.14 -18.89
N GLN A 444 -10.01 -12.48 -20.01
CA GLN A 444 -8.98 -11.67 -20.65
C GLN A 444 -9.62 -10.70 -21.64
N SER A 445 -10.62 -9.94 -21.19
CA SER A 445 -11.36 -8.98 -22.02
C SER A 445 -12.02 -7.86 -21.22
N ALA A 446 -12.66 -6.93 -21.94
CA ALA A 446 -13.43 -5.82 -21.38
C ALA A 446 -14.53 -6.24 -20.39
N LEU A 447 -14.90 -7.53 -20.39
CA LEU A 447 -15.85 -8.12 -19.47
C LEU A 447 -15.44 -7.98 -17.99
N LEU A 448 -14.15 -7.77 -17.69
CA LEU A 448 -13.69 -7.43 -16.34
C LEU A 448 -14.23 -6.10 -15.80
N CYS A 449 -14.72 -5.23 -16.67
CA CYS A 449 -15.34 -3.95 -16.30
C CYS A 449 -16.86 -4.06 -16.10
N MET A 450 -17.41 -5.28 -16.09
CA MET A 450 -18.81 -5.50 -15.68
C MET A 450 -18.91 -5.45 -14.16
N ASN A 451 -19.68 -4.49 -13.66
CA ASN A 451 -19.85 -4.30 -12.23
C ASN A 451 -20.95 -5.18 -11.64
N HIS A 452 -20.94 -5.30 -10.32
CA HIS A 452 -22.02 -5.95 -9.61
C HIS A 452 -23.31 -5.12 -9.66
N SER A 453 -24.46 -5.79 -9.80
CA SER A 453 -25.76 -5.22 -9.46
C SER A 453 -26.66 -6.26 -8.80
N CYS A 454 -27.48 -5.81 -7.83
CA CYS A 454 -28.58 -6.61 -7.27
C CYS A 454 -29.83 -6.61 -8.18
N SER A 455 -29.78 -5.90 -9.30
CA SER A 455 -30.73 -5.92 -10.43
C SER A 455 -29.91 -5.98 -11.73
N PRO A 456 -29.31 -7.13 -12.05
CA PRO A 456 -28.33 -7.24 -13.12
C PRO A 456 -28.96 -7.01 -14.50
N SER A 457 -28.21 -6.41 -15.42
CA SER A 457 -28.64 -6.26 -16.82
C SER A 457 -28.26 -7.46 -17.70
N VAL A 458 -27.29 -8.26 -17.25
CA VAL A 458 -26.82 -9.47 -17.93
C VAL A 458 -26.60 -10.63 -16.95
N GLU A 459 -26.64 -11.83 -17.48
CA GLU A 459 -26.34 -13.10 -16.80
C GLU A 459 -25.05 -13.69 -17.38
N LEU A 460 -24.15 -14.15 -16.52
CA LEU A 460 -22.97 -14.92 -16.94
C LEU A 460 -23.28 -16.40 -16.82
N HIS A 461 -23.38 -17.07 -17.96
CA HIS A 461 -23.58 -18.51 -18.07
C HIS A 461 -22.21 -19.16 -18.25
N VAL A 462 -21.63 -19.70 -17.18
CA VAL A 462 -20.27 -20.26 -17.21
C VAL A 462 -20.26 -21.74 -17.57
N TYR A 463 -19.18 -22.17 -18.21
CA TYR A 463 -18.96 -23.56 -18.60
C TYR A 463 -17.83 -24.16 -17.78
N ALA A 464 -18.02 -25.36 -17.24
CA ALA A 464 -16.96 -26.05 -16.53
C ALA A 464 -15.93 -26.65 -17.51
N PRO A 465 -14.63 -26.59 -17.20
CA PRO A 465 -13.64 -27.36 -17.93
C PRO A 465 -13.82 -28.86 -17.71
N ASN A 466 -13.37 -29.68 -18.66
CA ASN A 466 -13.31 -31.12 -18.51
C ASN A 466 -12.19 -31.55 -17.54
N ALA A 467 -12.03 -32.86 -17.31
CA ALA A 467 -11.02 -33.40 -16.40
C ALA A 467 -9.56 -33.07 -16.77
N THR A 468 -9.29 -32.66 -18.02
CA THR A 468 -7.96 -32.23 -18.47
C THR A 468 -7.80 -30.71 -18.46
N GLY A 469 -8.76 -29.97 -17.90
CA GLY A 469 -8.74 -28.51 -17.80
C GLY A 469 -9.18 -27.77 -19.06
N GLN A 470 -9.68 -28.47 -20.08
CA GLN A 470 -10.11 -27.87 -21.34
C GLN A 470 -11.59 -27.46 -21.30
N TYR A 471 -11.86 -26.22 -21.73
CA TYR A 471 -13.21 -25.68 -21.81
C TYR A 471 -13.93 -26.12 -23.10
N PRO A 472 -15.27 -26.31 -23.07
CA PRO A 472 -16.06 -26.63 -24.25
C PRO A 472 -15.86 -25.57 -25.35
N GLU A 473 -15.41 -26.00 -26.53
CA GLU A 473 -15.08 -25.12 -27.67
C GLU A 473 -14.10 -23.98 -27.30
N GLY A 474 -13.30 -24.15 -26.24
CA GLY A 474 -12.39 -23.13 -25.72
C GLY A 474 -13.07 -21.95 -25.01
N ARG A 475 -14.37 -22.04 -24.70
CA ARG A 475 -15.16 -20.93 -24.13
C ARG A 475 -15.37 -21.13 -22.63
N ALA A 476 -15.05 -20.12 -21.84
CA ALA A 476 -15.33 -20.13 -20.39
C ALA A 476 -16.82 -19.94 -20.05
N GLY A 477 -17.61 -19.49 -21.02
CA GLY A 477 -19.03 -19.21 -20.83
C GLY A 477 -19.57 -18.29 -21.91
N GLU A 478 -20.74 -17.73 -21.63
CA GLU A 478 -21.40 -16.71 -22.43
C GLU A 478 -22.09 -15.67 -21.53
N VAL A 479 -22.25 -14.47 -22.08
CA VAL A 479 -23.01 -13.38 -21.48
C VAL A 479 -24.35 -13.30 -22.21
N ARG A 480 -25.45 -13.32 -21.46
CA ARG A 480 -26.82 -13.18 -21.98
C ARG A 480 -27.51 -12.00 -21.32
N VAL A 481 -28.46 -11.37 -22.01
CA VAL A 481 -29.32 -10.36 -21.38
C VAL A 481 -30.14 -11.00 -20.27
N ALA A 482 -30.29 -10.31 -19.14
CA ALA A 482 -31.07 -10.80 -18.01
C ALA A 482 -32.47 -11.25 -18.42
N GLY A 483 -32.98 -12.30 -17.78
CA GLY A 483 -34.25 -12.92 -18.18
C GLY A 483 -35.50 -12.08 -17.91
N ASP A 484 -35.41 -11.08 -17.04
CA ASP A 484 -36.51 -10.25 -16.53
C ASP A 484 -36.58 -8.85 -17.14
N ARG A 485 -35.54 -8.40 -17.86
CA ARG A 485 -35.51 -7.11 -18.55
C ARG A 485 -34.74 -7.18 -19.87
N GLY A 486 -35.08 -6.29 -20.80
CA GLY A 486 -34.27 -6.06 -21.99
C GLY A 486 -33.01 -5.25 -21.66
N LEU A 487 -32.05 -5.26 -22.57
CA LEU A 487 -30.86 -4.41 -22.53
C LEU A 487 -31.05 -3.25 -23.51
N LYS A 488 -30.83 -2.03 -23.06
CA LYS A 488 -30.92 -0.83 -23.88
C LYS A 488 -29.55 -0.21 -24.12
N THR A 489 -29.42 0.49 -25.23
CA THR A 489 -28.26 1.33 -25.52
C THR A 489 -28.02 2.32 -24.38
N GLY A 490 -26.81 2.33 -23.84
CA GLY A 490 -26.40 3.12 -22.67
C GLY A 490 -26.54 2.42 -21.32
N ASP A 491 -27.27 1.30 -21.23
CA ASP A 491 -27.35 0.51 -19.99
C ASP A 491 -25.96 0.01 -19.60
N ALA A 492 -25.62 0.10 -18.31
CA ALA A 492 -24.42 -0.55 -17.78
C ALA A 492 -24.57 -2.07 -17.87
N LEU A 493 -23.52 -2.78 -18.30
CA LEU A 493 -23.43 -4.22 -18.24
C LEU A 493 -23.05 -4.62 -16.82
N THR A 494 -24.01 -5.21 -16.11
CA THR A 494 -23.85 -5.58 -14.70
C THR A 494 -24.39 -6.97 -14.46
N PHE A 495 -23.77 -7.69 -13.53
CA PHE A 495 -24.16 -9.05 -13.19
C PHE A 495 -24.19 -9.30 -11.68
N PHE A 496 -24.84 -10.38 -11.29
CA PHE A 496 -24.95 -10.80 -9.91
C PHE A 496 -23.78 -11.73 -9.55
N TYR A 497 -22.74 -11.25 -8.85
CA TYR A 497 -21.53 -12.05 -8.53
C TYR A 497 -21.83 -13.42 -7.90
N PRO A 498 -22.76 -13.54 -6.93
CA PRO A 498 -23.11 -14.84 -6.35
C PRO A 498 -23.74 -15.85 -7.35
N SER A 499 -24.05 -15.44 -8.58
CA SER A 499 -24.46 -16.37 -9.64
C SER A 499 -23.31 -17.26 -10.12
N THR A 500 -22.06 -16.82 -9.98
CA THR A 500 -20.85 -17.58 -10.31
C THR A 500 -20.09 -17.97 -9.05
N GLU A 501 -19.95 -17.09 -8.07
CA GLU A 501 -19.09 -17.30 -6.90
C GLU A 501 -19.81 -18.02 -5.75
N LEU A 502 -19.28 -19.18 -5.34
CA LEU A 502 -19.70 -19.83 -4.08
C LEU A 502 -19.29 -18.99 -2.87
N ALA A 503 -18.01 -18.67 -2.79
CA ALA A 503 -17.43 -17.74 -1.83
C ALA A 503 -16.45 -16.84 -2.59
N MET A 504 -16.55 -15.53 -2.37
CA MET A 504 -15.66 -14.56 -3.01
C MET A 504 -14.33 -14.46 -2.25
N ASP A 505 -13.22 -14.28 -2.98
CA ASP A 505 -11.90 -13.98 -2.40
C ASP A 505 -11.95 -12.76 -1.46
N ARG A 506 -12.71 -11.73 -1.88
CA ARG A 506 -12.92 -10.52 -1.10
C ARG A 506 -14.39 -10.09 -1.14
N PRO A 507 -15.11 -10.16 -0.02
CA PRO A 507 -16.43 -9.54 0.11
C PRO A 507 -16.37 -8.02 -0.08
N PHE A 508 -17.47 -7.43 -0.54
CA PHE A 508 -17.58 -5.98 -0.72
C PHE A 508 -18.96 -5.45 -0.34
N ALA A 509 -19.01 -4.17 0.01
CA ALA A 509 -20.26 -3.46 0.22
C ALA A 509 -20.88 -3.07 -1.13
N CYS A 510 -22.12 -3.50 -1.39
CA CYS A 510 -22.83 -3.17 -2.61
C CYS A 510 -23.51 -1.81 -2.50
N SER A 511 -23.10 -0.89 -3.39
CA SER A 511 -23.68 0.45 -3.54
C SER A 511 -24.41 0.60 -4.87
N CYS A 512 -25.03 -0.47 -5.39
CA CYS A 512 -25.71 -0.43 -6.71
C CYS A 512 -26.94 0.50 -6.77
N GLY A 513 -27.44 0.97 -5.61
CA GLY A 513 -28.58 1.89 -5.54
C GLY A 513 -29.94 1.26 -5.76
N GLU A 514 -30.00 -0.06 -6.02
CA GLU A 514 -31.25 -0.78 -6.26
C GLU A 514 -32.07 -0.95 -4.97
N LYS A 515 -33.40 -0.86 -5.09
CA LYS A 515 -34.33 -0.97 -3.94
C LYS A 515 -34.19 -2.30 -3.18
N GLY A 516 -33.73 -3.36 -3.86
CA GLY A 516 -33.46 -4.69 -3.30
C GLY A 516 -31.99 -4.98 -3.03
N CYS A 517 -31.14 -3.94 -2.90
CA CYS A 517 -29.71 -4.11 -2.68
C CYS A 517 -29.42 -4.96 -1.43
N LEU A 518 -28.51 -5.93 -1.57
CA LEU A 518 -28.11 -6.83 -0.49
C LEU A 518 -27.18 -6.18 0.54
N GLY A 519 -26.64 -4.99 0.25
CA GLY A 519 -25.74 -4.25 1.13
C GLY A 519 -24.33 -4.84 1.20
N GLN A 520 -24.17 -6.13 1.45
CA GLN A 520 -22.89 -6.83 1.43
C GLN A 520 -22.96 -8.07 0.55
N VAL A 521 -21.93 -8.29 -0.27
CA VAL A 521 -21.83 -9.39 -1.22
C VAL A 521 -20.56 -10.18 -0.93
N SER A 522 -20.72 -11.47 -0.62
CA SER A 522 -19.62 -12.36 -0.19
C SER A 522 -19.58 -13.70 -0.94
N GLY A 523 -20.48 -13.90 -1.90
CA GLY A 523 -20.69 -15.19 -2.59
C GLY A 523 -21.99 -15.89 -2.16
N ALA A 524 -22.37 -16.92 -2.91
CA ALA A 524 -23.65 -17.60 -2.79
C ALA A 524 -23.84 -18.35 -1.46
N THR A 525 -22.78 -18.87 -0.85
CA THR A 525 -22.85 -19.60 0.43
C THR A 525 -23.31 -18.73 1.60
N HIS A 526 -23.30 -17.41 1.42
CA HIS A 526 -23.69 -16.43 2.44
C HIS A 526 -25.12 -15.88 2.23
N LEU A 527 -25.84 -16.36 1.21
CA LEU A 527 -27.19 -15.90 0.89
C LEU A 527 -28.23 -17.00 1.17
N SER A 528 -29.44 -16.58 1.56
CA SER A 528 -30.54 -17.52 1.75
C SER A 528 -31.04 -18.06 0.40
N LYS A 529 -31.64 -19.26 0.42
CA LYS A 529 -32.25 -19.87 -0.78
C LYS A 529 -33.31 -18.96 -1.42
N ASP A 530 -34.07 -18.22 -0.61
CA ASP A 530 -35.09 -17.27 -1.10
C ASP A 530 -34.50 -16.05 -1.81
N VAL A 531 -33.28 -15.63 -1.45
CA VAL A 531 -32.56 -14.56 -2.16
C VAL A 531 -32.03 -15.10 -3.47
N LEU A 532 -31.36 -16.25 -3.45
CA LEU A 532 -30.78 -16.87 -4.64
C LEU A 532 -31.82 -17.25 -5.69
N ALA A 533 -33.03 -17.65 -5.27
CA ALA A 533 -34.13 -17.98 -6.17
C ALA A 533 -34.61 -16.79 -7.04
N ARG A 534 -34.21 -15.56 -6.72
CA ARG A 534 -34.54 -14.35 -7.50
C ARG A 534 -33.62 -14.14 -8.69
N TYR A 535 -32.49 -14.85 -8.73
CA TYR A 535 -31.43 -14.62 -9.71
C TYR A 535 -31.19 -15.86 -10.56
N TYR A 536 -30.64 -15.66 -11.74
CA TYR A 536 -29.96 -16.74 -12.44
C TYR A 536 -28.75 -17.20 -11.62
N ILE A 537 -28.61 -18.52 -11.44
CA ILE A 537 -27.49 -19.14 -10.71
C ILE A 537 -26.93 -20.25 -11.59
N ASN A 538 -25.60 -20.32 -11.71
CA ASN A 538 -24.94 -21.36 -12.49
C ASN A 538 -25.01 -22.73 -11.80
N GLU A 539 -24.94 -23.79 -12.61
CA GLU A 539 -25.13 -25.16 -12.13
C GLU A 539 -24.10 -25.59 -11.08
N HIS A 540 -22.84 -25.15 -11.18
CA HIS A 540 -21.83 -25.49 -10.17
C HIS A 540 -22.14 -24.88 -8.81
N VAL A 541 -22.71 -23.67 -8.79
CA VAL A 541 -23.17 -23.03 -7.54
C VAL A 541 -24.38 -23.78 -6.99
N LYS A 542 -25.39 -24.08 -7.82
CA LYS A 542 -26.58 -24.83 -7.38
C LYS A 542 -26.24 -26.19 -6.77
N ARG A 543 -25.25 -26.90 -7.34
CA ARG A 543 -24.84 -28.23 -6.86
C ARG A 543 -24.13 -28.20 -5.51
N ALA A 544 -23.57 -27.05 -5.12
CA ALA A 544 -22.83 -26.90 -3.88
C ALA A 544 -23.65 -26.32 -2.71
N LEU A 545 -24.91 -25.92 -2.95
CA LEU A 545 -25.88 -25.38 -1.97
C LEU A 545 -27.05 -26.36 -1.71
#